data_AF-A0A2T4X4G9-F1
#
_entry.id   AF-A0A2T4X4G9-F1
#
_cell.length_a   1.000
_cell.length_b   1.000
_cell.length_c   1.000
_cell.angle_alpha   90.00
_cell.angle_beta   90.00
_cell.angle_gamma   90.00
#
_symmetry.space_group_name_H-M   'P 1'
#
loop_
_entity.id
_entity.type
_entity.pdbx_description
1 polymer ?
#
loop_
_entity_poly.entity_id
_entity_poly.type
_entity_poly.pdbx_seq_one_letter_code
_entity_poly.pdbx_strand_id
1 'polypeptide(L)'
;EQKLKLQIETAKSEYKFAIEDYHNKKDNLGLAERIEKKNEIKFFEGISSSFELRQAQTQLYTTQQEFLQAMLDVINKKAALETVLNEIPKN
;
A
#
# COMPACT_ATOMS: atom_id res chain seq x y z
N GLU A 1 21.28 6.12 -26.27
CA GLU A 1 19.99 5.41 -26.44
C GLU A 1 19.80 4.21 -25.51
N GLN A 2 20.71 3.23 -25.46
CA GLN A 2 20.55 2.03 -24.60
C GLN A 2 20.36 2.34 -23.11
N LYS A 3 21.08 3.31 -22.55
CA LYS A 3 20.95 3.73 -21.15
C LYS A 3 19.56 4.31 -20.83
N LEU A 4 19.03 5.16 -21.71
CA LEU A 4 17.70 5.76 -21.54
C LEU A 4 16.61 4.69 -21.62
N LYS A 5 16.72 3.76 -22.58
CA LYS A 5 15.81 2.61 -22.68
C LYS A 5 15.83 1.75 -21.42
N LEU A 6 17.02 1.48 -20.86
CA LEU A 6 17.15 0.74 -19.60
C LEU A 6 16.48 1.48 -18.44
N GLN A 7 16.68 2.80 -18.32
CA GLN A 7 16.04 3.61 -17.27
C GLN A 7 14.51 3.60 -17.37
N ILE A 8 13.96 3.67 -18.58
CA ILE A 8 12.52 3.57 -18.81
C ILE A 8 11.98 2.22 -18.36
N GLU A 9 12.61 1.12 -18.76
CA GLU A 9 12.15 -0.22 -18.40
C GLU A 9 12.26 -0.48 -16.89
N THR A 10 13.32 0.02 -16.25
CA THR A 10 13.43 0.01 -14.78
C THR A 10 12.30 0.80 -14.12
N ALA A 11 12.06 2.04 -14.54
CA ALA A 11 11.01 2.89 -13.96
C ALA A 11 9.60 2.30 -14.15
N LYS A 12 9.33 1.67 -15.30
CA LYS A 12 8.08 0.93 -15.54
C LYS A 12 7.94 -0.26 -14.59
N SER A 13 9.01 -1.04 -14.41
CA SER A 13 9.01 -2.19 -13.51
C SER A 13 8.76 -1.78 -12.06
N GLU A 14 9.43 -0.72 -11.59
CA GLU A 14 9.23 -0.17 -10.25
C GLU A 14 7.80 0.36 -10.04
N TYR A 15 7.24 1.04 -11.03
CA TYR A 15 5.86 1.51 -10.97
C TYR A 15 4.86 0.35 -10.91
N LYS A 16 5.06 -0.69 -11.73
CA LYS A 16 4.24 -1.89 -11.71
C LYS A 16 4.30 -2.59 -10.35
N PHE A 17 5.49 -2.75 -9.79
CA PHE A 17 5.68 -3.34 -8.47
C PHE A 17 4.97 -2.52 -7.37
N ALA A 18 5.05 -1.19 -7.42
CA ALA A 18 4.34 -0.34 -6.46
C ALA A 18 2.81 -0.50 -6.53
N ILE A 19 2.24 -0.70 -7.73
CA ILE A 19 0.81 -0.98 -7.91
C ILE A 19 0.43 -2.33 -7.30
N GLU A 20 1.25 -3.37 -7.53
CA GLU A 20 1.02 -4.69 -6.95
C GLU A 20 1.10 -4.66 -5.42
N ASP A 21 2.10 -3.97 -4.84
CA ASP A 21 2.19 -3.79 -3.38
C ASP A 21 1.00 -3.01 -2.82
N TYR A 22 0.57 -1.93 -3.47
CA TYR A 22 -0.64 -1.19 -3.10
C TYR A 22 -1.88 -2.10 -3.02
N HIS A 23 -2.05 -2.99 -4.00
CA HIS A 23 -3.17 -3.94 -3.98
C HIS A 23 -3.06 -4.92 -2.81
N ASN A 24 -1.87 -5.45 -2.54
CA ASN A 24 -1.65 -6.31 -1.38
C ASN A 24 -1.95 -5.59 -0.05
N LYS A 25 -1.51 -4.33 0.08
CA LYS A 25 -1.79 -3.51 1.28
C LYS A 25 -3.27 -3.19 1.42
N LYS A 26 -3.99 -3.00 0.31
CA LYS A 26 -5.45 -2.82 0.31
C LYS A 26 -6.18 -4.06 0.84
N ASP A 27 -5.77 -5.24 0.39
CA ASP A 27 -6.39 -6.49 0.83
C ASP A 27 -6.10 -6.77 2.31
N ASN A 28 -4.88 -6.48 2.75
CA ASN A 28 -4.49 -6.55 4.16
C ASN A 28 -5.30 -5.58 5.02
N LEU A 29 -5.54 -4.35 4.56
CA LEU A 29 -6.40 -3.39 5.25
C LEU A 29 -7.81 -3.94 5.43
N GLY A 30 -8.41 -4.48 4.36
CA GLY A 30 -9.73 -5.10 4.44
C GLY A 30 -9.77 -6.30 5.40
N LEU A 31 -8.68 -7.07 5.54
CA LEU A 31 -8.58 -8.12 6.54
C LEU A 31 -8.50 -7.55 7.96
N ALA A 32 -7.66 -6.54 8.18
CA ALA A 32 -7.50 -5.90 9.49
C ALA A 32 -8.82 -5.27 9.99
N GLU A 33 -9.58 -4.63 9.11
CA GLU A 33 -10.92 -4.08 9.41
C GLU A 33 -11.88 -5.18 9.89
N ARG A 34 -11.89 -6.36 9.23
CA ARG A 34 -12.71 -7.49 9.66
C ARG A 34 -12.28 -8.05 11.01
N ILE A 35 -10.96 -8.09 11.28
CA ILE A 35 -10.41 -8.56 12.56
C ILE A 35 -10.81 -7.62 13.70
N GLU A 36 -10.65 -6.31 13.50
CA GLU A 36 -11.00 -5.29 14.49
C GLU A 36 -12.49 -5.36 14.80
N LYS A 37 -13.36 -5.34 13.78
CA LYS A 37 -14.82 -5.47 13.94
C LYS A 37 -15.22 -6.74 14.70
N LYS A 38 -14.55 -7.86 14.44
CA LYS A 38 -14.85 -9.12 15.14
C LYS A 38 -14.46 -9.06 16.62
N ASN A 39 -13.35 -8.38 16.95
CA ASN A 39 -12.93 -8.19 18.34
C ASN A 39 -13.80 -7.16 19.06
N GLU A 40 -14.30 -6.14 18.36
CA GLU A 40 -15.28 -5.20 18.89
C GLU A 40 -16.56 -5.92 19.35
N ILE A 41 -17.14 -6.76 18.47
CA ILE A 41 -18.32 -7.57 18.80
C ILE A 41 -18.04 -8.49 19.99
N LYS A 42 -16.94 -9.25 19.97
CA LYS A 42 -16.57 -10.15 21.07
C LYS A 42 -16.40 -9.42 22.40
N PHE A 43 -15.81 -8.22 22.40
CA PHE A 43 -15.63 -7.44 23.61
C PHE A 43 -16.98 -6.98 24.16
N PHE A 44 -17.85 -6.47 23.28
CA PHE A 44 -19.19 -6.03 23.67
C PHE A 44 -20.06 -7.19 24.20
N GLU A 45 -19.91 -8.38 23.63
CA GLU A 45 -20.57 -9.61 24.10
C GLU A 45 -19.92 -10.22 25.36
N GLY A 46 -18.82 -9.64 25.86
CA GLY A 46 -18.10 -10.15 27.04
C GLY A 46 -17.29 -11.43 26.80
N ILE A 47 -17.02 -11.76 25.53
CA ILE A 47 -16.28 -12.96 25.11
C ILE A 47 -14.76 -12.70 25.06
N SER A 48 -14.34 -11.46 24.77
CA SER A 48 -12.93 -11.07 24.73
C SER A 48 -12.61 -9.93 25.68
N SER A 49 -11.32 -9.82 26.04
CA SER A 49 -10.83 -8.77 26.92
C SER A 49 -10.64 -7.44 26.17
N SER A 50 -10.57 -6.33 26.93
CA SER A 50 -10.23 -5.01 26.40
C SER A 50 -8.81 -4.95 25.80
N PHE A 51 -7.92 -5.83 26.26
CA PHE A 51 -6.56 -5.95 25.73
C PHE A 51 -6.55 -6.51 24.31
N GLU A 52 -7.32 -7.57 24.03
CA GLU A 52 -7.46 -8.13 22.69
C GLU A 52 -8.08 -7.14 21.70
N LEU A 53 -9.11 -6.40 22.14
CA LEU A 53 -9.69 -5.32 21.35
C LEU A 53 -8.65 -4.26 21.00
N ARG A 54 -7.88 -3.79 22.00
CA ARG A 54 -6.82 -2.81 21.78
C ARG A 54 -5.73 -3.31 20.84
N GLN A 55 -5.38 -4.60 20.91
CA GLN A 55 -4.39 -5.20 20.01
C GLN A 55 -4.90 -5.20 18.57
N ALA A 56 -6.17 -5.58 18.36
CA ALA A 56 -6.78 -5.57 17.03
C ALA A 56 -6.87 -4.15 16.43
N GLN A 57 -7.22 -3.15 17.25
CA GLN A 57 -7.22 -1.75 16.85
C GLN A 57 -5.82 -1.24 16.50
N THR A 58 -4.81 -1.59 17.29
CA THR A 58 -3.41 -1.23 16.99
C THR A 58 -2.96 -1.84 15.66
N GLN A 59 -3.30 -3.11 15.40
CA GLN A 59 -3.00 -3.76 14.13
C GLN A 59 -3.69 -3.05 12.95
N LEU A 60 -4.96 -2.66 13.10
CA LEU A 60 -5.69 -1.90 12.08
C LEU A 60 -4.98 -0.59 11.76
N TYR A 61 -4.57 0.20 12.77
CA TYR A 61 -3.86 1.46 12.55
C TYR A 61 -2.51 1.26 11.85
N THR A 62 -1.75 0.23 12.21
CA THR A 62 -0.50 -0.11 11.51
C THR A 62 -0.77 -0.43 10.04
N THR A 63 -1.78 -1.26 9.74
CA THR A 63 -2.10 -1.62 8.36
C THR A 63 -2.65 -0.44 7.55
N GLN A 64 -3.41 0.47 8.17
CA GLN A 64 -3.81 1.73 7.53
C GLN A 64 -2.60 2.59 7.15
N GLN A 65 -1.62 2.73 8.04
CA GLN A 65 -0.39 3.48 7.76
C GLN A 65 0.41 2.86 6.60
N GLU A 66 0.55 1.53 6.58
CA GLU A 66 1.21 0.82 5.47
C GLU A 66 0.49 1.04 4.13
N PHE A 67 -0.84 1.01 4.13
CA PHE A 67 -1.63 1.27 2.93
C PHE A 67 -1.45 2.71 2.41
N LEU A 68 -1.43 3.70 3.30
CA LEU A 68 -1.15 5.09 2.94
C LEU A 68 0.26 5.26 2.37
N GLN A 69 1.25 4.57 2.93
CA GLN A 69 2.61 4.58 2.39
C GLN A 69 2.66 3.98 0.98
N ALA A 70 2.00 2.84 0.75
CA ALA A 70 1.94 2.25 -0.59
C ALA A 70 1.24 3.16 -1.61
N MET A 71 0.19 3.89 -1.21
CA MET A 71 -0.43 4.91 -2.05
C MET A 71 0.56 6.01 -2.45
N LEU A 72 1.35 6.50 -1.50
CA LEU A 72 2.38 7.51 -1.75
C LEU A 72 3.46 6.98 -2.71
N ASP A 73 3.87 5.73 -2.53
CA ASP A 73 4.88 5.10 -3.37
C ASP A 73 4.41 4.95 -4.82
N VAL A 74 3.15 4.55 -5.06
CA VAL A 74 2.56 4.52 -6.41
C VAL A 74 2.63 5.88 -7.08
N ILE A 75 2.32 6.97 -6.36
CA ILE A 75 2.37 8.35 -6.88
C ILE A 75 3.81 8.73 -7.24
N ASN A 76 4.75 8.48 -6.33
CA ASN A 76 6.16 8.82 -6.54
C ASN A 76 6.77 8.05 -7.72
N LYS A 77 6.48 6.74 -7.84
CA LYS A 77 6.98 5.91 -8.94
C LYS A 77 6.35 6.28 -10.27
N LYS A 78 5.07 6.69 -10.28
CA LYS A 78 4.43 7.25 -11.47
C LYS A 78 5.12 8.54 -11.94
N ALA A 79 5.35 9.48 -11.02
CA ALA A 79 6.01 10.75 -11.34
C ALA A 79 7.44 10.53 -11.87
N ALA A 80 8.19 9.59 -11.29
CA ALA A 80 9.52 9.22 -11.78
C ALA A 80 9.47 8.65 -13.21
N LEU A 81 8.52 7.76 -13.50
CA LEU A 81 8.33 7.21 -14.84
C LEU A 81 7.97 8.31 -15.86
N GLU A 82 7.03 9.19 -15.53
CA GLU A 82 6.62 10.31 -16.38
C GLU A 82 7.80 11.26 -16.66
N THR A 83 8.66 11.52 -15.67
CA THR A 83 9.85 12.35 -15.83
C THR A 83 10.81 11.74 -16.87
N VAL A 84 11.14 10.46 -16.75
CA VAL A 84 12.05 9.78 -17.70
C VAL A 84 11.44 9.69 -19.11
N LEU A 85 10.11 9.56 -19.22
CA LEU A 85 9.42 9.57 -20.51
C LEU A 85 9.40 10.95 -21.17
N ASN A 86 9.33 12.03 -20.39
CA ASN A 86 9.35 13.40 -20.90
C ASN A 86 10.75 13.87 -21.33
N GLU A 87 11.82 13.21 -20.89
CA GLU A 87 13.19 13.42 -21.40
C GLU A 87 13.38 12.90 -22.84
N ILE A 88 12.39 12.21 -23.41
CA ILE A 88 12.41 11.78 -24.81
C ILE A 88 12.00 12.97 -25.70
N PRO A 89 12.89 13.49 -26.57
CA PRO A 89 12.48 14.49 -27.55
C PRO A 89 11.39 13.89 -28.46
N LYS A 90 10.22 14.53 -28.49
CA LYS A 90 9.16 14.23 -29.45
C LYS A 90 9.63 14.73 -30.82
N ASN A 91 10.37 13.89 -31.54
CA ASN A 91 10.60 14.08 -32.97
C ASN A 91 9.35 13.68 -33.74
#